data_AF-A0A5A7RSN3-F1
#
_entry.id   AF-A0A5A7RSN3-F1
#
_cell.length_a   1.000
_cell.length_b   1.000
_cell.length_c   1.000
_cell.angle_alpha   90.00
_cell.angle_beta   90.00
_cell.angle_gamma   90.00
#
_symmetry.space_group_name_H-M   'P 1'
#
loop_
_entity.id
_entity.type
_entity.pdbx_description
1 polymer ?
#
loop_
_entity_poly.entity_id
_entity_poly.type
_entity_poly.pdbx_seq_one_letter_code
_entity_poly.pdbx_strand_id
1 'polypeptide(L)' 'MNEAVIVVKAESGTYIKELVTGDGGRTKPSLSELAGCAIEVKKLDVINIGDEDGEKVERN' A
#
# COMPACT_ATOMS: atom_id res chain seq x y z
N MET A 1 -13.00 6.74 16.79
CA MET A 1 -12.02 5.78 16.24
C MET A 1 -11.72 6.23 14.82
N ASN A 2 -10.47 6.54 14.50
CA ASN A 2 -10.06 7.03 13.18
C ASN A 2 -9.28 5.91 12.49
N GLU A 3 -10.00 4.90 12.00
CA GLU A 3 -9.42 3.76 11.30
C GLU A 3 -10.16 3.56 9.98
N ALA A 4 -9.41 3.15 8.95
CA ALA A 4 -9.94 2.81 7.64
C ALA A 4 -9.20 1.59 7.10
N VAL A 5 -9.89 0.81 6.26
CA VAL A 5 -9.33 -0.32 5.53
C VAL A 5 -9.44 -0.01 4.04
N ILE A 6 -8.34 -0.18 3.32
CA ILE A 6 -8.27 0.04 1.87
C ILE A 6 -7.69 -1.20 1.18
N VAL A 7 -8.09 -1.41 -0.08
CA VAL A 7 -7.47 -2.41 -0.96
C VAL A 7 -6.66 -1.65 -2.00
N VAL A 8 -5.39 -2.04 -2.16
CA VAL A 8 -4.45 -1.38 -3.07
C VAL A 8 -3.97 -2.40 -4.10
N LYS A 9 -4.19 -2.10 -5.37
CA LYS A 9 -3.49 -2.73 -6.49
C LYS A 9 -2.24 -1.92 -6.77
N ALA A 10 -1.09 -2.57 -6.86
CA ALA A 10 0.19 -1.91 -7.00
C ALA A 10 1.12 -2.73 -7.89
N GLU A 11 2.06 -2.05 -8.55
CA GLU A 11 3.11 -2.69 -9.33
C GLU A 11 4.10 -3.44 -8.42
N SER A 12 4.79 -4.43 -8.98
CA SER A 12 5.82 -5.19 -8.25
C SER A 12 6.90 -4.26 -7.70
N GLY A 13 7.30 -4.48 -6.45
CA GLY A 13 8.31 -3.66 -5.77
C GLY A 13 7.75 -2.40 -5.09
N THR A 14 6.44 -2.14 -5.16
CA THR A 14 5.82 -1.01 -4.45
C THR A 14 5.86 -1.25 -2.93
N TYR A 15 6.42 -0.29 -2.18
CA TYR A 15 6.45 -0.31 -0.73
C TYR A 15 5.17 0.31 -0.17
N ILE A 16 4.17 -0.52 0.13
CA ILE A 16 2.83 -0.05 0.56
C ILE A 16 2.88 0.84 1.80
N LYS A 17 3.77 0.54 2.77
CA LYS A 17 3.90 1.37 3.98
C LYS A 17 4.38 2.78 3.66
N GLU A 18 5.30 2.92 2.71
CA GLU A 18 5.89 4.21 2.31
C GLU A 18 4.91 5.00 1.44
N LEU A 19 4.17 4.32 0.55
CA LEU A 19 3.05 4.91 -0.18
C LEU A 19 2.01 5.54 0.77
N VAL A 20 1.71 4.87 1.89
CA VAL A 20 0.73 5.36 2.86
C VAL A 20 1.31 6.49 3.73
N THR A 21 2.51 6.31 4.29
CA THR A 21 3.09 7.21 5.30
C THR A 21 3.90 8.37 4.73
N GLY A 22 4.24 8.32 3.44
CA GLY A 22 5.10 9.29 2.76
C GLY A 22 6.59 9.17 3.06
N ASP A 23 6.99 8.27 3.96
CA ASP A 23 8.40 7.96 4.24
C ASP A 23 9.25 9.22 4.51
N GLY A 24 8.77 10.07 5.42
CA GLY A 24 9.41 11.35 5.74
C GLY A 24 9.41 12.35 4.57
N GLY A 25 8.52 12.19 3.60
CA GLY A 25 8.42 13.03 2.40
C GLY A 25 9.25 12.55 1.20
N ARG A 26 9.89 11.38 1.29
CA ARG A 26 10.63 10.75 0.18
C ARG A 26 9.72 10.16 -0.89
N THR A 27 8.54 9.70 -0.50
CA THR A 27 7.55 9.07 -1.40
C THR A 27 6.43 10.05 -1.72
N LYS A 28 6.28 10.38 -3.01
CA LYS A 28 5.29 11.35 -3.49
C LYS A 28 4.58 10.89 -4.78
N PRO A 29 3.25 11.07 -4.90
CA PRO A 29 2.35 11.44 -3.82
C PRO A 29 2.25 10.31 -2.77
N SER A 30 1.91 10.66 -1.54
CA SER A 30 1.59 9.69 -0.48
C SER A 30 0.18 9.88 0.04
N LEU A 31 -0.43 8.84 0.60
CA LEU A 31 -1.79 8.94 1.13
C LEU A 31 -1.89 9.96 2.28
N SER A 32 -0.89 10.02 3.16
CA SER A 32 -0.82 11.02 4.23
C SER A 32 -0.73 12.45 3.69
N GLU A 33 0.03 12.68 2.61
CA GLU A 33 0.13 13.99 1.97
C GLU A 33 -1.22 14.39 1.35
N LEU A 34 -1.86 13.47 0.62
CA LEU A 34 -3.15 13.72 -0.01
C LEU A 34 -4.28 13.93 1.01
N ALA A 35 -4.25 13.23 2.13
CA ALA A 35 -5.23 13.35 3.22
C ALA A 35 -4.98 14.57 4.12
N GLY A 36 -3.80 15.19 4.04
CA GLY A 36 -3.42 16.33 4.88
C GLY A 36 -3.23 15.98 6.37
N CYS A 37 -3.00 14.71 6.70
CA CYS A 37 -2.78 14.25 8.06
C CYS A 37 -1.80 13.07 8.13
N ALA A 38 -1.21 12.84 9.31
CA ALA A 38 -0.36 11.68 9.51
C ALA A 38 -1.18 10.38 9.49
N ILE A 39 -0.70 9.39 8.73
CA ILE A 39 -1.33 8.07 8.63
C ILE A 39 -0.28 7.00 8.97
N GLU A 40 -0.69 6.02 9.77
CA GLU A 40 0.11 4.85 10.12
C GLU A 40 -0.55 3.57 9.61
N VAL A 41 0.24 2.62 9.12
CA VAL A 41 -0.25 1.29 8.72
C VAL A 41 -0.23 0.35 9.93
N LYS A 42 -1.41 0.12 10.52
CA LYS A 42 -1.56 -0.84 11.64
C LYS A 42 -1.45 -2.30 11.22
N LYS A 43 -1.94 -2.65 10.03
CA LYS A 43 -1.90 -4.01 9.47
C LYS A 43 -1.75 -3.93 7.94
N LEU A 44 -1.00 -4.86 7.38
CA LEU A 44 -0.82 -5.02 5.94
C LEU A 44 -0.84 -6.52 5.61
N ASP A 45 -1.79 -6.93 4.77
CA ASP A 45 -1.90 -8.30 4.28
C ASP A 45 -1.82 -8.30 2.75
N VAL A 46 -1.05 -9.22 2.18
CA VAL A 46 -1.07 -9.49 0.73
C VAL A 46 -2.18 -10.49 0.45
N ILE A 47 -3.23 -10.03 -0.24
CA ILE A 47 -4.42 -10.84 -0.52
C ILE A 47 -4.45 -11.43 -1.94
N ASN A 48 -3.58 -10.96 -2.84
CA ASN A 48 -3.43 -11.49 -4.19
C ASN A 48 -2.01 -11.19 -4.74
N ILE A 49 -1.48 -12.08 -5.57
CA ILE A 49 -0.21 -11.93 -6.30
C ILE A 49 -0.43 -12.43 -7.73
N GLY A 50 -0.15 -11.59 -8.72
CA GLY A 50 -0.33 -11.89 -10.14
C GLY A 50 -1.31 -10.91 -10.80
N ASP A 51 -1.43 -11.02 -12.12
CA ASP A 51 -2.38 -10.24 -12.90
C ASP A 51 -3.80 -10.84 -12.85
N GLU A 52 -4.79 -10.06 -13.26
CA GLU A 52 -6.22 -10.41 -13.22
C GLU A 52 -6.56 -11.66 -14.08
N ASP A 53 -5.62 -12.13 -14.92
CA ASP A 53 -5.74 -13.35 -15.75
C ASP A 53 -5.41 -14.66 -15.00
N GLY A 54 -5.28 -14.63 -13.68
CA GLY A 54 -5.37 -15.84 -12.85
C GLY A 54 -4.13 -16.75 -12.85
N GLU A 55 -2.99 -16.30 -13.36
CA GLU A 55 -1.73 -17.01 -13.12
C GLU A 55 -1.29 -16.77 -11.66
N LYS A 56 -1.56 -17.77 -10.81
CA LYS A 56 -0.99 -17.83 -9.46
C LYS A 56 0.52 -17.93 -9.61
N VAL A 57 1.21 -16.83 -9.32
CA VAL A 57 2.66 -16.84 -9.20
C VAL A 57 3.02 -17.43 -7.84
N GLU A 58 3.42 -18.70 -7.79
CA GLU A 58 4.06 -19.28 -6.61
C GLU A 58 5.46 -18.68 -6.44
N ARG A 59 5.70 -18.03 -5.30
CA ARG A 59 7.03 -17.56 -4.92
C ARG A 59 7.72 -18.66 -4.12
N ASN A 60 8.82 -19.19 -4.67
CA ASN A 60 9.75 -20.09 -3.99
C ASN A 60 10.39 -19.43 -2.77
#